data_AF-A0A6P0NUL5-F1
#
_entry.id   AF-A0A6P0NUL5-F1
#
_cell.length_a   1.000
_cell.length_b   1.000
_cell.length_c   1.000
_cell.angle_alpha   90.00
_cell.angle_beta   90.00
_cell.angle_gamma   90.00
#
_symmetry.space_group_name_H-M   'P 1'
#
loop_
_entity.id
_entity.type
_entity.pdbx_description
1 polymer ?
#
loop_
_entity_poly.entity_id
_entity_poly.type
_entity_poly.pdbx_seq_one_letter_code
_entity_poly.pdbx_strand_id
1 'polypeptide(L)' 'MKGVFDFLNLPNHQIPHYQKFNGGFYPPIKKLLPQKFRDFSQAEIHKLESDLEMTFNWENGR' A
#
# COMPACT_ATOMS: atom_id res chain seq x y z
N MET A 1 -5.95 -10.82 1.40
CA MET A 1 -5.39 -12.18 1.20
C MET A 1 -5.95 -12.92 0.00
N LYS A 2 -7.24 -12.78 -0.37
CA LYS A 2 -7.83 -13.48 -1.54
C LYS A 2 -6.96 -13.39 -2.81
N GLY A 3 -6.58 -12.18 -3.25
CA GLY A 3 -5.75 -12.01 -4.45
C GLY A 3 -4.38 -12.71 -4.39
N VAL A 4 -3.80 -12.83 -3.19
CA VAL A 4 -2.53 -13.57 -2.98
C VAL A 4 -2.75 -15.08 -3.14
N PHE A 5 -3.83 -15.63 -2.59
CA PHE A 5 -4.14 -17.05 -2.74
C PHE A 5 -4.50 -17.42 -4.17
N ASP A 6 -5.27 -16.57 -4.85
CA ASP A 6 -5.60 -16.76 -6.25
C ASP A 6 -4.32 -16.79 -7.12
N PHE A 7 -3.38 -15.85 -6.89
CA PHE A 7 -2.08 -15.81 -7.58
C PHE A 7 -1.26 -17.09 -7.36
N LEU A 8 -1.26 -17.62 -6.14
CA LEU A 8 -0.53 -18.84 -5.77
C LEU A 8 -1.27 -20.14 -6.12
N ASN A 9 -2.48 -20.05 -6.69
CA ASN A 9 -3.39 -21.19 -6.92
C ASN A 9 -3.65 -22.01 -5.65
N LEU A 10 -3.83 -21.32 -4.52
CA LEU A 10 -4.12 -21.93 -3.23
C LEU A 10 -5.61 -21.78 -2.88
N PRO A 11 -6.19 -22.71 -2.10
CA PRO A 11 -7.53 -22.53 -1.57
C PRO A 11 -7.60 -21.27 -0.71
N ASN A 12 -8.71 -20.54 -0.83
CA ASN A 12 -8.91 -19.32 -0.05
C ASN A 12 -9.20 -19.66 1.42
N HIS A 13 -8.15 -19.82 2.21
CA HIS A 13 -8.24 -20.09 3.64
C HIS A 13 -8.38 -18.80 4.44
N GLN A 14 -9.49 -18.65 5.16
CA GLN A 14 -9.58 -17.59 6.17
C GLN A 14 -8.79 -18.02 7.40
N ILE A 15 -7.64 -17.38 7.65
CA ILE A 15 -6.85 -17.58 8.87
C ILE A 15 -7.56 -16.78 9.98
N PRO A 16 -8.30 -17.43 10.91
CA PRO A 16 -9.17 -16.72 11.86
C PRO A 16 -8.40 -15.88 12.88
N HIS A 17 -7.10 -16.18 13.05
CA HIS A 17 -6.21 -15.60 14.04
C HIS A 17 -4.94 -15.00 13.44
N TYR A 18 -5.07 -14.35 12.27
CA TYR A 18 -3.94 -13.58 11.74
C TYR A 18 -3.50 -12.54 12.78
N GLN A 19 -2.20 -12.55 13.10
CA GLN A 19 -1.64 -11.82 14.22
C GLN A 19 -1.94 -10.32 14.11
N LYS A 20 -2.18 -9.69 15.26
CA LYS A 20 -2.58 -8.28 15.40
C LYS A 20 -1.68 -7.36 14.57
N PHE A 21 -2.29 -6.41 13.87
CA PHE A 21 -1.60 -5.35 13.13
C PHE A 21 -0.55 -4.67 14.02
N ASN A 22 0.72 -4.84 13.69
CA ASN A 22 1.83 -4.16 14.36
C ASN A 22 2.02 -2.79 13.70
N GLY A 23 1.14 -1.85 14.04
CA GLY A 23 1.15 -0.50 13.45
C GLY A 23 2.38 0.34 13.79
N GLY A 24 3.21 -0.10 14.74
CA GLY A 24 4.34 0.68 15.24
C GLY A 24 3.93 2.07 15.73
N PHE A 25 4.92 2.91 16.03
CA PHE A 25 4.72 4.33 16.18
C PHE A 25 5.63 5.04 15.19
N TYR A 26 5.05 5.86 14.32
CA TYR A 26 5.80 6.76 13.47
C TYR A 26 5.84 8.14 14.13
N PRO A 27 7.01 8.76 14.30
CA PRO A 27 7.10 10.11 14.81
C PRO A 27 6.38 11.08 13.85
N PRO A 28 5.74 12.14 14.37
CA PRO A 28 5.14 13.16 13.52
C PRO A 28 6.19 13.79 12.60
N ILE A 29 5.85 13.90 11.31
CA ILE A 29 6.68 14.60 10.33
C ILE A 29 6.15 16.02 10.09
N LYS A 30 7.02 16.94 9.64
CA LYS A 30 6.62 18.32 9.34
C LYS A 30 5.50 18.32 8.30
N LYS A 31 4.45 19.13 8.50
CA LYS A 31 3.24 19.16 7.66
C LYS A 31 3.48 19.27 6.15
N LEU A 32 4.55 19.92 5.72
CA LEU A 32 4.90 20.12 4.30
C LEU A 32 5.71 18.96 3.69
N LEU A 33 6.34 18.11 4.49
CA LEU A 33 7.14 16.99 4.00
C LEU A 33 6.32 15.93 3.26
N PRO A 34 5.12 15.50 3.72
CA PRO A 34 4.31 14.54 2.99
C PRO A 34 3.98 15.01 1.57
N GLN A 35 3.60 16.27 1.41
CA GLN A 35 3.25 16.83 0.11
C GLN A 35 4.45 16.87 -0.82
N LYS A 36 5.59 17.41 -0.35
CA LYS A 36 6.83 17.44 -1.15
C LYS A 36 7.28 16.05 -1.59
N PHE A 37 7.12 15.04 -0.73
CA PHE A 37 7.48 13.67 -1.07
C PHE A 37 6.54 13.09 -2.13
N ARG A 38 5.23 13.36 -2.02
CA ARG A 38 4.25 12.95 -3.05
C ARG A 38 4.56 13.59 -4.40
N ASP A 39 4.78 14.90 -4.41
CA ASP A 39 5.09 15.64 -5.64
C ASP A 39 6.39 15.11 -6.27
N PHE A 40 7.39 14.80 -5.45
CA PHE A 40 8.67 14.25 -5.92
C PHE A 40 8.54 12.86 -6.54
N SER A 41 7.69 11.99 -6.00
CA SER A 41 7.57 10.58 -6.44
C SER A 41 6.44 10.32 -7.43
N GLN A 42 5.72 11.35 -7.89
CA GLN A 42 4.51 11.19 -8.69
C GLN A 42 4.77 10.46 -10.01
N ALA A 43 5.88 10.75 -10.69
CA ALA A 43 6.22 10.11 -11.95
C ALA A 43 6.46 8.60 -11.80
N GLU A 44 7.18 8.22 -10.74
CA GLU A 44 7.47 6.83 -10.40
C GLU A 44 6.21 6.07 -9.99
N ILE A 45 5.31 6.72 -9.25
CA ILE A 45 4.00 6.14 -8.88
C ILE A 45 3.17 5.85 -10.13
N HIS A 46 3.04 6.81 -11.05
CA HIS A 46 2.28 6.59 -12.29
C HIS A 46 2.89 5.48 -13.16
N LYS A 47 4.22 5.43 -13.25
CA LYS A 47 4.90 4.35 -13.96
C LYS A 47 4.61 2.98 -13.33
N LEU A 48 4.71 2.87 -12.00
CA LEU A 48 4.43 1.64 -11.27
C LEU A 48 2.98 1.17 -11.48
N GLU A 49 2.02 2.10 -11.41
CA GLU A 49 0.61 1.79 -11.64
C GLU A 49 0.34 1.31 -13.07
N SER A 50 1.01 1.91 -14.05
CA SER A 50 0.96 1.45 -15.44
C SER A 50 1.58 0.06 -15.62
N ASP A 51 2.76 -0.18 -15.04
CA ASP A 51 3.48 -1.46 -15.18
C ASP A 51 2.71 -2.63 -14.53
N LEU A 52 1.93 -2.34 -13.49
CA LEU A 52 1.14 -3.33 -12.75
C LEU A 52 -0.34 -3.35 -13.16
N GLU A 53 -0.74 -2.48 -14.10
CA GLU A 53 -2.13 -2.28 -14.55
C GLU A 53 -3.11 -2.13 -13.37
N MET A 54 -2.69 -1.43 -12.32
CA MET A 54 -3.40 -1.33 -11.05
C MET A 54 -3.23 0.06 -10.45
N THR A 55 -4.29 0.59 -9.84
CA THR A 55 -4.25 1.84 -9.07
C THR A 55 -4.16 1.56 -7.57
N PHE A 56 -3.27 2.28 -6.89
CA PHE A 56 -3.00 2.11 -5.47
C PHE A 56 -3.56 3.26 -4.61
N ASN A 57 -4.04 4.34 -5.22
CA ASN A 57 -4.71 5.47 -4.54
C ASN A 57 -3.88 6.12 -3.41
N TRP A 58 -2.58 6.32 -3.65
CA TRP A 58 -1.61 6.87 -2.67
C TRP A 58 -2.01 8.25 -2.12
N GLU A 59 -2.87 8.99 -2.82
CA GLU A 59 -3.33 10.32 -2.43
C GLU A 59 -4.36 10.31 -1.30
N ASN A 60 -5.08 9.19 -1.10
CA ASN A 60 -6.25 9.08 -0.20
C ASN A 60 -5.91 8.66 1.24
N GLY A 61 -4.63 8.46 1.56
CA GLY A 61 -4.18 8.19 2.93
C GLY A 61 -4.38 9.40 3.83
N ARG A 62 -5.42 9.36 4.67
CA ARG A 62 -5.63 10.26 5.82
C ARG A 62 -4.91 9.72 7.05
#